data_AF-A0A7W0V3B2-F1
#
_entry.id   AF-A0A7W0V3B2-F1
#
_cell.length_a   1.000
_cell.length_b   1.000
_cell.length_c   1.000
_cell.angle_alpha   90.00
_cell.angle_beta   90.00
_cell.angle_gamma   90.00
#
_symmetry.space_group_name_H-M   'P 1'
#
loop_
_entity.id
_entity.type
_entity.pdbx_description
1 polymer ?
#
loop_
_entity_poly.entity_id
_entity_poly.type
_entity_poly.pdbx_seq_one_letter_code
_entity_poly.pdbx_strand_id
1 'polypeptide(L)'
;MVLPQTNITLVPKFTFDKSGLELERRMQFGSFFDAVGRRSAVYGYENQNMEAWVHPLKVIDDLRLAFRIEGYPLEIPGPAIATHINARPESTTFTYSHTAFTVRQTIFAPVDEPGIIMLLDVNTTLPLMMRVSFRPQLRLYWPAGLQIGNLEWDRDARVYYLTEDSRSFVGIIGSPLAQDISVQPYQEEPRDVPAEFLIEARPEQLRTHLIPIVIAAGIDTGPKPVPPPGVARPHAARQSAKQTYDRLLSSAEKLYQQNATYYRELQGETVSVETPDDRFNRAYAWAKVGLDKGFATNPTLGTGLLAGFRTSGNSERPGFAWFFGRDALWTALALTSYGDFTGTRTALDFLRKFQRKDGKIPHEISQSAALIPWFTDYEYPWASADATPLYVIVHADYWRASGDT
;
A
#
# COMPACT_ATOMS: atom_id res chain seq x y z
N MET A 1 13.31 16.66 35.62
CA MET A 1 13.76 15.40 35.01
C MET A 1 13.73 15.60 33.50
N VAL A 2 14.90 15.71 32.87
CA VAL A 2 15.03 15.96 31.43
C VAL A 2 14.56 14.69 30.72
N LEU A 3 13.46 14.78 29.97
CA LEU A 3 13.01 13.69 29.10
C LEU A 3 14.15 13.33 28.13
N PRO A 4 14.45 12.04 27.90
CA PRO A 4 15.44 11.68 26.88
C PRO A 4 14.99 12.27 25.54
N GLN A 5 15.87 13.02 24.89
CA GLN A 5 15.65 13.48 23.51
C GLN A 5 15.60 12.25 22.62
N THR A 6 14.40 11.79 22.29
CA THR A 6 14.20 10.91 21.14
C THR A 6 14.70 11.66 19.92
N ASN A 7 15.78 11.18 19.29
CA ASN A 7 16.31 11.74 18.06
C ASN A 7 15.19 11.77 17.01
N ILE A 8 14.58 12.93 16.81
CA ILE A 8 13.55 13.16 15.79
C ILE A 8 14.26 12.99 14.44
N THR A 9 14.09 11.81 13.83
CA THR A 9 14.71 11.51 12.54
C THR A 9 13.70 11.82 11.45
N LEU A 10 13.70 13.08 11.00
CA LEU A 10 13.07 13.42 9.72
C LEU A 10 13.89 12.84 8.57
N VAL A 11 13.28 12.73 7.39
CA VAL A 11 13.98 12.21 6.20
C VAL A 11 14.70 13.38 5.54
N PRO A 12 16.05 13.36 5.41
CA PRO A 12 16.75 14.40 4.65
C PRO A 12 16.21 14.49 3.22
N LYS A 13 16.17 15.70 2.64
CA LYS A 13 15.79 15.84 1.24
C LYS A 13 16.79 15.11 0.36
N PHE A 14 16.25 14.30 -0.55
CA PHE A 14 17.00 13.58 -1.57
C PHE A 14 16.36 13.81 -2.94
N THR A 15 17.10 13.48 -3.99
CA THR A 15 16.57 13.56 -5.36
C THR A 15 15.68 12.34 -5.61
N PHE A 16 14.43 12.59 -6.01
CA PHE A 16 13.53 11.52 -6.44
C PHE A 16 13.97 11.03 -7.83
N ASP A 17 14.72 9.93 -7.84
CA ASP A 17 15.12 9.23 -9.07
C ASP A 17 13.91 8.85 -9.91
N LYS A 18 14.03 8.99 -11.23
CA LYS A 18 12.96 8.62 -12.17
C LYS A 18 13.28 7.29 -12.84
N SER A 19 12.34 6.35 -12.85
CA SER A 19 12.45 5.11 -13.62
C SER A 19 12.39 5.34 -15.14
N GLY A 20 11.76 6.44 -15.56
CA GLY A 20 11.71 6.91 -16.95
C GLY A 20 10.30 7.21 -17.42
N LEU A 21 9.30 6.44 -16.96
CA LEU A 21 7.89 6.68 -17.28
C LEU A 21 7.29 7.73 -16.35
N GLU A 22 6.53 8.67 -16.93
CA GLU A 22 5.90 9.76 -16.21
C GLU A 22 4.59 10.15 -16.90
N LEU A 23 3.53 10.30 -16.11
CA LEU A 23 2.27 10.89 -16.51
C LEU A 23 1.98 12.06 -15.58
N GLU A 24 1.88 13.26 -16.14
CA GLU A 24 1.56 14.47 -15.39
C GLU A 24 0.31 15.13 -15.97
N ARG A 25 -0.58 15.55 -15.07
CA ARG A 25 -1.72 16.38 -15.45
C ARG A 25 -2.24 17.17 -14.26
N ARG A 26 -3.16 18.10 -14.56
CA ARG A 26 -4.03 18.68 -13.53
C ARG A 26 -4.92 17.63 -12.91
N MET A 27 -5.27 17.86 -11.65
CA MET A 27 -6.25 17.06 -10.93
C MET A 27 -7.60 17.08 -11.66
N GLN A 28 -8.24 15.92 -11.70
CA GLN A 28 -9.55 15.69 -12.30
C GLN A 28 -10.41 14.95 -11.27
N PHE A 29 -11.41 15.65 -10.74
CA PHE A 29 -12.29 15.16 -9.70
C PHE A 29 -12.80 13.75 -10.00
N GLY A 30 -12.63 12.82 -9.05
CA GLY A 30 -13.14 11.45 -9.18
C GLY A 30 -12.30 10.52 -10.06
N SER A 31 -11.13 10.95 -10.55
CA SER A 31 -10.19 10.07 -11.24
C SER A 31 -9.49 9.14 -10.26
N PHE A 32 -9.40 7.86 -10.60
CA PHE A 32 -8.72 6.86 -9.78
C PHE A 32 -7.20 7.08 -9.81
N PHE A 33 -6.55 6.83 -8.67
CA PHE A 33 -5.10 6.74 -8.58
C PHE A 33 -4.69 5.58 -7.67
N ASP A 34 -3.46 5.12 -7.85
CA ASP A 34 -2.84 4.11 -7.00
C ASP A 34 -1.36 4.40 -6.72
N ALA A 35 -0.86 3.79 -5.65
CA ALA A 35 0.55 3.59 -5.38
C ALA A 35 0.70 2.19 -4.77
N VAL A 36 1.21 1.24 -5.55
CA VAL A 36 1.15 -0.20 -5.26
C VAL A 36 2.55 -0.78 -5.19
N GLY A 37 2.79 -1.58 -4.16
CA GLY A 37 3.86 -2.56 -4.08
C GLY A 37 3.26 -3.94 -3.86
N ARG A 38 4.07 -4.99 -3.83
CA ARG A 38 3.56 -6.36 -3.73
C ARG A 38 2.91 -6.64 -2.37
N ARG A 39 3.31 -5.95 -1.30
CA ARG A 39 2.82 -6.22 0.06
C ARG A 39 1.93 -5.13 0.64
N SER A 40 1.77 -4.02 -0.07
CA SER A 40 0.97 -2.90 0.40
C SER A 40 0.55 -2.00 -0.76
N ALA A 41 -0.55 -1.28 -0.58
CA ALA A 41 -1.11 -0.43 -1.61
C ALA A 41 -1.90 0.73 -1.00
N VAL A 42 -1.81 1.90 -1.65
CA VAL A 42 -2.73 3.02 -1.48
C VAL A 42 -3.51 3.19 -2.75
N TYR A 43 -4.80 3.43 -2.64
CA TYR A 43 -5.62 3.86 -3.76
C TYR A 43 -6.82 4.67 -3.29
N GLY A 44 -7.34 5.48 -4.20
CA GLY A 44 -8.41 6.40 -3.92
C GLY A 44 -8.87 7.13 -5.17
N TYR A 45 -9.58 8.23 -4.97
CA TYR A 45 -9.96 9.11 -6.05
C TYR A 45 -9.47 10.53 -5.79
N GLU A 46 -9.10 11.21 -6.86
CA GLU A 46 -8.67 12.59 -6.83
C GLU A 46 -9.74 13.51 -6.23
N ASN A 47 -9.28 14.43 -5.37
CA ASN A 47 -10.12 15.33 -4.54
C ASN A 47 -11.06 14.60 -3.58
N GLN A 48 -10.87 13.31 -3.36
CA GLN A 48 -11.61 12.50 -2.40
C GLN A 48 -10.64 11.73 -1.50
N ASN A 49 -11.19 10.73 -0.85
CA ASN A 49 -10.55 9.91 0.16
C ASN A 49 -9.61 8.89 -0.48
N MET A 50 -8.60 8.49 0.29
CA MET A 50 -7.76 7.33 -0.02
C MET A 50 -7.82 6.31 1.11
N GLU A 51 -7.64 5.05 0.76
CA GLU A 51 -7.51 3.94 1.69
C GLU A 51 -6.13 3.30 1.55
N ALA A 52 -5.64 2.74 2.65
CA ALA A 52 -4.32 2.13 2.73
C ALA A 52 -4.40 0.68 3.21
N TRP A 53 -3.73 -0.19 2.47
CA TRP A 53 -3.72 -1.62 2.67
C TRP A 53 -2.30 -2.13 2.85
N VAL A 54 -2.12 -3.06 3.79
CA VAL A 54 -0.90 -3.86 3.94
C VAL A 54 -1.34 -5.31 3.92
N HIS A 55 -1.14 -6.00 2.80
CA HIS A 55 -1.89 -7.22 2.49
C HIS A 55 -1.76 -8.30 3.58
N PRO A 56 -2.89 -8.88 4.06
CA PRO A 56 -4.28 -8.69 3.65
C PRO A 56 -5.10 -7.79 4.61
N LEU A 57 -4.53 -6.70 5.13
CA LEU A 57 -5.19 -5.79 6.06
C LEU A 57 -5.52 -4.43 5.43
N LYS A 58 -6.78 -4.00 5.53
CA LYS A 58 -7.18 -2.58 5.43
C LYS A 58 -6.79 -1.91 6.73
N VAL A 59 -5.76 -1.08 6.70
CA VAL A 59 -5.28 -0.39 7.90
C VAL A 59 -6.11 0.88 8.11
N ILE A 60 -6.28 1.65 7.03
CA ILE A 60 -6.88 2.98 7.07
C ILE A 60 -7.92 3.14 5.96
N ASP A 61 -8.96 3.89 6.27
CA ASP A 61 -9.88 4.50 5.33
C ASP A 61 -9.91 6.01 5.51
N ASP A 62 -10.43 6.74 4.54
CA ASP A 62 -10.67 8.19 4.62
C ASP A 62 -9.44 9.02 5.05
N LEU A 63 -8.24 8.68 4.56
CA LEU A 63 -7.04 9.47 4.86
C LEU A 63 -7.07 10.80 4.10
N ARG A 64 -6.95 11.91 4.83
CA ARG A 64 -6.94 13.27 4.31
C ARG A 64 -5.84 14.13 4.93
N LEU A 65 -5.33 15.06 4.14
CA LEU A 65 -4.43 16.12 4.60
C LEU A 65 -5.16 17.46 4.63
N ALA A 66 -4.89 18.26 5.66
CA ALA A 66 -5.24 19.66 5.72
C ALA A 66 -4.06 20.49 6.22
N PHE A 67 -4.03 21.76 5.84
CA PHE A 67 -2.89 22.64 6.08
C PHE A 67 -3.33 23.91 6.78
N ARG A 68 -2.52 24.39 7.73
CA ARG A 68 -2.71 25.69 8.37
C ARG A 68 -1.36 26.36 8.50
N ILE A 69 -1.27 27.62 8.08
CA ILE A 69 -0.04 28.42 8.18
C ILE A 69 -0.11 29.30 9.44
N GLU A 70 1.03 29.56 10.07
CA GLU A 70 1.10 30.45 11.23
C GLU A 70 0.49 31.83 10.92
N GLY A 71 -0.27 32.38 11.89
CA GLY A 71 -0.95 33.67 11.73
C GLY A 71 -2.23 33.61 10.90
N TYR A 72 -2.58 32.47 10.31
CA TYR A 72 -3.83 32.27 9.58
C TYR A 72 -4.76 31.31 10.35
N PRO A 73 -5.97 31.76 10.75
CA PRO A 73 -6.83 30.97 11.65
C PRO A 73 -7.57 29.84 10.93
N LEU A 74 -7.69 29.90 9.61
CA LEU A 74 -8.48 28.95 8.83
C LEU A 74 -7.63 27.74 8.42
N GLU A 75 -8.19 26.55 8.64
CA GLU A 75 -7.65 25.32 8.08
C GLU A 75 -8.03 25.17 6.59
N ILE A 76 -7.06 24.77 5.79
CA ILE A 76 -7.19 24.64 4.34
C ILE A 76 -7.20 23.14 4.00
N PRO A 77 -8.35 22.57 3.61
CA PRO A 77 -8.41 21.17 3.19
C PRO A 77 -7.53 20.93 1.95
N GLY A 78 -6.69 19.89 1.98
CA GLY A 78 -5.82 19.53 0.86
C GLY A 78 -6.59 19.38 -0.48
N PRO A 79 -7.74 18.69 -0.54
CA PRO A 79 -8.54 18.59 -1.76
C PRO A 79 -8.94 19.93 -2.40
N ALA A 80 -9.04 21.00 -1.62
CA ALA A 80 -9.41 22.33 -2.11
C ALA A 80 -8.25 23.06 -2.82
N ILE A 81 -7.01 22.66 -2.55
CA ILE A 81 -5.79 23.28 -3.12
C ILE A 81 -4.92 22.29 -3.89
N ALA A 82 -5.40 21.06 -4.13
CA ALA A 82 -4.73 20.07 -4.95
C ALA A 82 -4.84 20.46 -6.44
N THR A 83 -3.70 20.67 -7.09
CA THR A 83 -3.64 21.24 -8.45
C THR A 83 -3.18 20.24 -9.50
N HIS A 84 -2.17 19.42 -9.18
CA HIS A 84 -1.54 18.48 -10.13
C HIS A 84 -1.33 17.11 -9.49
N ILE A 85 -1.37 16.10 -10.34
CA ILE A 85 -0.97 14.73 -10.04
C ILE A 85 0.14 14.32 -11.02
N ASN A 86 1.16 13.66 -10.49
CA ASN A 86 2.26 13.08 -11.25
C ASN A 86 2.37 11.60 -10.88
N ALA A 87 2.15 10.72 -11.85
CA ALA A 87 2.27 9.28 -11.67
C ALA A 87 3.54 8.79 -12.36
N ARG A 88 4.40 8.14 -11.58
CA ARG A 88 5.50 7.31 -12.05
C ARG A 88 5.25 5.87 -11.58
N PRO A 89 5.85 4.86 -12.20
CA PRO A 89 5.74 3.48 -11.72
C PRO A 89 6.07 3.34 -10.23
N GLU A 90 7.14 4.01 -9.78
CA GLU A 90 7.69 3.98 -8.43
C GLU A 90 6.90 4.81 -7.39
N SER A 91 6.06 5.75 -7.80
CA SER A 91 5.35 6.66 -6.89
C SER A 91 4.27 7.52 -7.55
N THR A 92 3.30 7.97 -6.74
CA THR A 92 2.30 8.97 -7.13
C THR A 92 2.45 10.23 -6.29
N THR A 93 2.58 11.40 -6.93
CA THR A 93 2.79 12.69 -6.27
C THR A 93 1.61 13.64 -6.50
N PHE A 94 1.07 14.20 -5.41
CA PHE A 94 0.10 15.29 -5.43
C PHE A 94 0.78 16.64 -5.14
N THR A 95 0.44 17.68 -5.89
CA THR A 95 0.90 19.05 -5.62
C THR A 95 -0.24 19.92 -5.09
N TYR A 96 -0.10 20.37 -3.85
CA TYR A 96 -0.98 21.33 -3.18
C TYR A 96 -0.38 22.74 -3.30
N SER A 97 -1.13 23.68 -3.86
CA SER A 97 -0.65 25.04 -4.13
C SER A 97 -1.52 26.08 -3.44
N HIS A 98 -0.91 26.85 -2.55
CA HIS A 98 -1.50 28.02 -1.90
C HIS A 98 -0.61 29.25 -2.13
N THR A 99 -1.15 30.46 -1.96
CA THR A 99 -0.38 31.71 -2.17
C THR A 99 0.82 31.83 -1.24
N ALA A 100 0.76 31.20 -0.06
CA ALA A 100 1.80 31.27 0.97
C ALA A 100 2.72 30.03 1.05
N PHE A 101 2.33 28.90 0.46
CA PHE A 101 3.11 27.66 0.52
C PHE A 101 2.80 26.70 -0.63
N THR A 102 3.70 25.76 -0.86
CA THR A 102 3.48 24.61 -1.75
C THR A 102 3.85 23.33 -1.01
N VAL A 103 3.03 22.28 -1.14
CA VAL A 103 3.33 20.95 -0.62
C VAL A 103 3.29 19.95 -1.76
N ARG A 104 4.36 19.16 -1.94
CA ARG A 104 4.34 17.96 -2.78
C ARG A 104 4.27 16.74 -1.88
N GLN A 105 3.18 15.98 -1.96
CA GLN A 105 3.02 14.69 -1.28
C GLN A 105 3.38 13.59 -2.25
N THR A 106 4.54 12.96 -2.08
CA THR A 106 4.94 11.76 -2.84
C THR A 106 4.56 10.52 -2.04
N ILE A 107 3.66 9.70 -2.58
CA ILE A 107 3.18 8.44 -2.00
C ILE A 107 3.84 7.28 -2.75
N PHE A 108 4.43 6.35 -2.01
CA PHE A 108 4.92 5.09 -2.58
C PHE A 108 4.80 3.94 -1.59
N ALA A 109 4.57 2.75 -2.14
CA ALA A 109 4.70 1.48 -1.45
C ALA A 109 6.00 0.84 -1.94
N PRO A 110 7.00 0.55 -1.08
CA PRO A 110 8.19 -0.15 -1.53
C PRO A 110 7.83 -1.54 -2.07
N VAL A 111 8.48 -1.97 -3.15
CA VAL A 111 8.09 -3.16 -3.93
C VAL A 111 7.83 -4.39 -3.04
N ASP A 112 8.71 -4.67 -2.07
CA ASP A 112 8.64 -5.89 -1.26
C ASP A 112 8.38 -5.65 0.24
N GLU A 113 7.96 -4.45 0.63
CA GLU A 113 7.78 -4.11 2.05
C GLU A 113 6.31 -4.00 2.47
N PRO A 114 5.95 -4.50 3.68
CA PRO A 114 4.59 -4.47 4.18
C PRO A 114 4.25 -3.09 4.81
N GLY A 115 4.35 -2.04 4.01
CA GLY A 115 3.96 -0.70 4.42
C GLY A 115 4.20 0.37 3.36
N ILE A 116 3.70 1.57 3.65
CA ILE A 116 3.58 2.70 2.73
C ILE A 116 4.31 3.89 3.34
N ILE A 117 4.93 4.69 2.49
CA ILE A 117 5.58 5.95 2.87
C ILE A 117 4.93 7.08 2.07
N MET A 118 4.53 8.15 2.78
CA MET A 118 4.18 9.43 2.18
C MET A 118 5.21 10.47 2.61
N LEU A 119 5.87 11.12 1.66
CA LEU A 119 6.86 12.16 1.92
C LEU A 119 6.28 13.51 1.51
N LEU A 120 6.21 14.44 2.46
CA LEU A 120 5.78 15.82 2.21
C LEU A 120 7.02 16.70 2.03
N ASP A 121 7.22 17.19 0.81
CA ASP A 121 8.17 18.26 0.49
C ASP A 121 7.45 19.60 0.54
N VAL A 122 7.77 20.41 1.54
CA VAL A 122 7.08 21.67 1.81
C VAL A 122 8.00 22.85 1.49
N ASN A 123 7.47 23.80 0.73
CA ASN A 123 8.07 25.12 0.55
C ASN A 123 7.16 26.17 1.19
N THR A 124 7.66 26.85 2.23
CA THR A 124 6.94 27.87 3.00
C THR A 124 7.93 28.84 3.64
N THR A 125 7.49 30.06 3.93
CA THR A 125 8.25 31.06 4.70
C THR A 125 7.89 31.11 6.17
N LEU A 126 6.70 30.61 6.55
CA LEU A 126 6.20 30.56 7.93
C LEU A 126 6.01 29.10 8.38
N PRO A 127 5.99 28.81 9.69
CA PRO A 127 5.64 27.49 10.21
C PRO A 127 4.33 26.97 9.60
N LEU A 128 4.35 25.71 9.19
CA LEU A 128 3.21 25.03 8.61
C LEU A 128 2.77 23.88 9.51
N MET A 129 1.48 23.86 9.81
CA MET A 129 0.79 22.77 10.49
C MET A 129 0.12 21.89 9.42
N MET A 130 0.42 20.61 9.46
CA MET A 130 -0.16 19.58 8.59
C MET A 130 -1.00 18.66 9.47
N ARG A 131 -2.32 18.71 9.30
CA ARG A 131 -3.25 17.78 9.95
C ARG A 131 -3.40 16.56 9.07
N VAL A 132 -3.23 15.38 9.67
CA VAL A 132 -3.55 14.09 9.06
C VAL A 132 -4.79 13.56 9.76
N SER A 133 -5.86 13.36 9.00
CA SER A 133 -7.15 12.84 9.47
C SER A 133 -7.43 11.51 8.78
N PHE A 134 -7.88 10.49 9.52
CA PHE A 134 -8.12 9.16 8.97
C PHE A 134 -9.12 8.35 9.79
N ARG A 135 -9.72 7.32 9.19
CA ARG A 135 -10.58 6.35 9.88
C ARG A 135 -9.81 5.05 10.10
N PRO A 136 -9.58 4.63 11.37
CA PRO A 136 -8.96 3.34 11.64
C PRO A 136 -9.93 2.21 11.27
N GLN A 137 -9.47 1.23 10.49
CA GLN A 137 -10.33 0.11 10.07
C GLN A 137 -9.88 -1.23 10.65
N LEU A 138 -8.58 -1.55 10.54
CA LEU A 138 -8.01 -2.88 10.82
C LEU A 138 -8.94 -4.03 10.42
N ARG A 139 -9.22 -4.16 9.12
CA ARG A 139 -10.07 -5.22 8.57
C ARG A 139 -9.28 -6.14 7.67
N LEU A 140 -9.63 -7.43 7.67
CA LEU A 140 -9.12 -8.37 6.67
C LEU A 140 -9.82 -8.16 5.34
N TYR A 141 -9.21 -8.64 4.25
CA TYR A 141 -9.93 -8.80 2.99
C TYR A 141 -11.17 -9.69 3.20
N TRP A 142 -12.26 -9.35 2.52
CA TRP A 142 -13.46 -10.19 2.48
C TRP A 142 -13.10 -11.65 2.09
N PRO A 143 -13.73 -12.68 2.68
CA PRO A 143 -14.86 -12.63 3.61
C PRO A 143 -14.49 -12.78 5.09
N ALA A 144 -13.20 -12.82 5.44
CA ALA A 144 -12.81 -12.95 6.84
C ALA A 144 -13.13 -11.67 7.61
N GLY A 145 -13.72 -11.83 8.79
CA GLY A 145 -13.97 -10.74 9.73
C GLY A 145 -12.82 -10.60 10.74
N LEU A 146 -12.67 -9.40 11.27
CA LEU A 146 -11.93 -9.15 12.50
C LEU A 146 -12.88 -8.57 13.55
N GLN A 147 -12.50 -8.75 14.82
CA GLN A 147 -13.14 -8.05 15.93
C GLN A 147 -12.95 -6.54 15.79
N ILE A 148 -13.74 -5.77 16.55
CA ILE A 148 -13.62 -4.31 16.58
C ILE A 148 -12.19 -3.96 17.01
N GLY A 149 -11.51 -3.16 16.19
CA GLY A 149 -10.17 -2.71 16.48
C GLY A 149 -10.14 -1.69 17.62
N ASN A 150 -9.11 -1.76 18.46
CA ASN A 150 -8.74 -0.74 19.43
C ASN A 150 -7.73 0.23 18.80
N LEU A 151 -7.86 1.52 19.10
CA LEU A 151 -6.91 2.57 18.74
C LEU A 151 -6.14 3.03 19.98
N GLU A 152 -4.82 3.05 19.90
CA GLU A 152 -3.92 3.48 20.99
C GLU A 152 -2.90 4.48 20.43
N TRP A 153 -2.78 5.66 21.04
CA TRP A 153 -1.67 6.58 20.76
C TRP A 153 -0.47 6.29 21.66
N ASP A 154 0.67 5.95 21.04
CA ASP A 154 1.95 5.84 21.72
C ASP A 154 2.68 7.19 21.64
N ARG A 155 2.76 7.89 22.78
CA ARG A 155 3.32 9.24 22.87
C ARG A 155 4.83 9.28 22.57
N ASP A 156 5.57 8.25 22.97
CA ASP A 156 7.02 8.22 22.82
C ASP A 156 7.41 7.87 21.39
N ALA A 157 6.70 6.92 20.78
CA ALA A 157 6.90 6.54 19.39
C ALA A 157 6.21 7.49 18.39
N ARG A 158 5.24 8.31 18.84
CA ARG A 158 4.43 9.23 18.03
C ARG A 158 3.65 8.55 16.90
N VAL A 159 2.99 7.46 17.26
CA VAL A 159 2.24 6.60 16.35
C VAL A 159 0.90 6.21 16.98
N TYR A 160 -0.08 5.97 16.13
CA TYR A 160 -1.23 5.16 16.50
C TYR A 160 -0.96 3.70 16.21
N TYR A 161 -1.30 2.84 17.16
CA TYR A 161 -1.49 1.42 16.96
C TYR A 161 -2.98 1.11 16.80
N LEU A 162 -3.31 0.36 15.76
CA LEU A 162 -4.60 -0.29 15.57
C LEU A 162 -4.41 -1.75 15.92
N THR A 163 -5.12 -2.26 16.94
CA THR A 163 -4.96 -3.64 17.43
C THR A 163 -6.30 -4.32 17.58
N GLU A 164 -6.32 -5.64 17.66
CA GLU A 164 -7.51 -6.43 18.02
C GLU A 164 -7.16 -7.41 19.16
N ASP A 165 -8.18 -7.92 19.85
CA ASP A 165 -7.99 -8.63 21.13
C ASP A 165 -7.18 -9.92 21.01
N SER A 166 -7.21 -10.58 19.84
CA SER A 166 -6.39 -11.75 19.60
C SER A 166 -4.90 -11.39 19.55
N ARG A 167 -4.54 -10.15 19.16
CA ARG A 167 -3.16 -9.66 18.95
C ARG A 167 -2.44 -10.23 17.74
N SER A 168 -3.17 -10.87 16.81
CA SER A 168 -2.64 -11.38 15.55
C SER A 168 -2.41 -10.29 14.52
N PHE A 169 -3.22 -9.25 14.53
CA PHE A 169 -3.20 -8.24 13.49
C PHE A 169 -2.98 -6.86 14.12
N VAL A 170 -2.00 -6.14 13.59
CA VAL A 170 -1.67 -4.80 14.07
C VAL A 170 -1.44 -3.88 12.88
N GLY A 171 -2.11 -2.73 12.87
CA GLY A 171 -1.79 -1.60 12.01
C GLY A 171 -1.01 -0.55 12.80
N ILE A 172 -0.14 0.19 12.12
CA ILE A 172 0.55 1.34 12.70
C ILE A 172 0.53 2.50 11.69
N ILE A 173 0.26 3.71 12.16
CA ILE A 173 0.40 4.95 11.39
C ILE A 173 1.01 6.03 12.28
N GLY A 174 1.94 6.82 11.74
CA GLY A 174 2.42 8.00 12.43
C GLY A 174 3.48 8.77 11.66
N SER A 175 4.10 9.70 12.38
CA SER A 175 5.16 10.57 11.87
C SER A 175 6.06 11.03 13.04
N PRO A 176 7.37 11.26 12.84
CA PRO A 176 8.30 11.70 13.89
C PRO A 176 7.92 13.01 14.60
N LEU A 177 7.12 13.86 13.96
CA LEU A 177 6.65 15.13 14.53
C LEU A 177 5.17 15.11 14.92
N ALA A 178 4.51 13.95 14.80
CA ALA A 178 3.09 13.83 15.08
C ALA A 178 2.79 14.10 16.56
N GLN A 179 1.64 14.74 16.77
CA GLN A 179 1.01 14.97 18.06
C GLN A 179 -0.47 14.61 17.92
N ASP A 180 -0.95 13.71 18.78
CA ASP A 180 -2.38 13.38 18.85
C ASP A 180 -3.21 14.62 19.18
N ILE A 181 -4.23 14.86 18.37
CA ILE A 181 -5.25 15.91 18.57
C ILE A 181 -6.67 15.34 18.50
N SER A 182 -6.79 14.01 18.51
CA SER A 182 -8.08 13.32 18.47
C SER A 182 -8.86 13.53 19.77
N VAL A 183 -10.17 13.43 19.69
CA VAL A 183 -11.04 13.44 20.87
C VAL A 183 -10.92 12.10 21.60
N GLN A 184 -10.76 12.15 22.94
CA GLN A 184 -10.69 10.98 23.81
C GLN A 184 -11.94 10.91 24.71
N PRO A 185 -12.47 9.70 25.02
CA PRO A 185 -11.87 8.38 24.78
C PRO A 185 -12.23 7.77 23.42
N TYR A 186 -11.23 7.26 22.69
CA TYR A 186 -11.39 6.74 21.32
C TYR A 186 -12.49 5.66 21.13
N GLN A 187 -12.89 4.99 22.22
CA GLN A 187 -13.84 3.86 22.23
C GLN A 187 -15.31 4.28 22.36
N GLU A 188 -15.59 5.47 22.91
CA GLU A 188 -16.97 5.94 23.18
C GLU A 188 -17.43 7.03 22.20
N GLU A 189 -16.53 7.47 21.31
CA GLU A 189 -16.81 8.53 20.33
C GLU A 189 -17.76 8.06 19.21
N PRO A 190 -18.54 8.98 18.62
CA PRO A 190 -19.36 8.66 17.46
C PRO A 190 -18.50 8.01 16.38
N ARG A 191 -19.04 6.95 15.78
CA ARG A 191 -18.45 6.17 14.68
C ARG A 191 -17.95 7.01 13.49
N ASP A 192 -18.34 8.29 13.46
CA ASP A 192 -18.12 9.26 12.39
C ASP A 192 -16.97 10.25 12.65
N VAL A 193 -16.40 10.33 13.86
CA VAL A 193 -15.26 11.23 14.16
C VAL A 193 -13.95 10.55 13.75
N PRO A 194 -13.12 11.16 12.88
CA PRO A 194 -11.85 10.57 12.46
C PRO A 194 -10.79 10.67 13.55
N ALA A 195 -9.81 9.78 13.50
CA ALA A 195 -8.56 9.91 14.24
C ALA A 195 -7.67 10.95 13.55
N GLU A 196 -7.01 11.79 14.35
CA GLU A 196 -6.27 12.94 13.87
C GLU A 196 -4.97 13.15 14.64
N PHE A 197 -3.88 13.40 13.90
CA PHE A 197 -2.65 13.93 14.46
C PHE A 197 -2.19 15.18 13.70
N LEU A 198 -1.55 16.09 14.43
CA LEU A 198 -0.97 17.31 13.92
C LEU A 198 0.54 17.16 13.80
N ILE A 199 1.08 17.58 12.66
CA ILE A 199 2.52 17.77 12.47
C ILE A 199 2.78 19.27 12.35
N GLU A 200 3.53 19.83 13.29
CA GLU A 200 4.03 21.19 13.21
C GLU A 200 5.49 21.18 12.77
N ALA A 201 5.80 21.85 11.66
CA ALA A 201 7.16 21.92 11.13
C ALA A 201 7.56 23.37 10.83
N ARG A 202 8.79 23.72 11.21
CA ARG A 202 9.36 25.05 11.01
C ARG A 202 10.07 25.16 9.65
N PRO A 203 10.13 26.36 9.05
CA PRO A 203 10.78 26.56 7.74
C PRO A 203 12.22 26.03 7.66
N GLU A 204 12.99 26.10 8.75
CA GLU A 204 14.37 25.61 8.81
C GLU A 204 14.45 24.10 8.61
N GLN A 205 13.51 23.36 9.21
CA GLN A 205 13.40 21.90 9.06
C GLN A 205 12.94 21.55 7.63
N LEU A 206 11.91 22.24 7.15
CA LEU A 206 11.29 22.01 5.84
C LEU A 206 12.20 22.35 4.66
N ARG A 207 13.21 23.20 4.86
CA ARG A 207 14.22 23.48 3.83
C ARG A 207 15.11 22.29 3.52
N THR A 208 15.42 21.48 4.52
CA THR A 208 16.44 20.42 4.44
C THR A 208 15.87 19.01 4.57
N HIS A 209 14.64 18.87 5.07
CA HIS A 209 14.01 17.58 5.32
C HIS A 209 12.62 17.48 4.67
N LEU A 210 12.24 16.24 4.37
CA LEU A 210 10.90 15.80 4.05
C LEU A 210 10.20 15.36 5.33
N ILE A 211 8.89 15.57 5.40
CA ILE A 211 8.06 15.09 6.51
C ILE A 211 7.46 13.73 6.12
N PRO A 212 7.84 12.63 6.81
CA PRO A 212 7.32 11.31 6.50
C PRO A 212 6.01 11.04 7.26
N ILE A 213 5.04 10.44 6.59
CA ILE A 213 3.91 9.73 7.19
C ILE A 213 4.05 8.27 6.76
N VAL A 214 4.15 7.37 7.73
CA VAL A 214 4.41 5.96 7.48
C VAL A 214 3.24 5.12 7.98
N ILE A 215 2.81 4.18 7.16
CA ILE A 215 1.77 3.18 7.49
C ILE A 215 2.42 1.81 7.35
N ALA A 216 2.27 0.94 8.34
CA ALA A 216 2.73 -0.44 8.25
C ALA A 216 1.73 -1.37 8.95
N ALA A 217 1.93 -2.68 8.78
CA ALA A 217 1.20 -3.67 9.54
C ALA A 217 2.08 -4.85 9.92
N GLY A 218 1.69 -5.52 11.00
CA GLY A 218 2.29 -6.75 11.49
C GLY A 218 1.24 -7.83 11.64
N ILE A 219 1.62 -9.06 11.28
CA ILE A 219 0.73 -10.22 11.30
C ILE A 219 1.45 -11.37 12.00
N ASP A 220 0.79 -11.94 13.00
CA ASP A 220 1.21 -13.14 13.71
C ASP A 220 0.02 -14.08 13.89
N THR A 221 -0.12 -15.03 12.97
CA THR A 221 -1.15 -16.08 13.01
C THR A 221 -0.61 -17.39 13.58
N GLY A 222 0.58 -17.37 14.19
CA GLY A 222 1.18 -18.54 14.81
C GLY A 222 0.44 -19.00 16.08
N PRO A 223 0.76 -20.20 16.61
CA PRO A 223 0.25 -20.64 17.88
C PRO A 223 0.62 -19.64 19.00
N LYS A 224 -0.37 -19.24 19.80
CA LYS A 224 -0.19 -18.31 20.93
C LYS A 224 -0.20 -19.08 22.25
N PRO A 225 0.96 -19.54 22.77
CA PRO A 225 1.00 -20.25 24.03
C PRO A 225 0.50 -19.36 25.17
N VAL A 226 -0.17 -19.97 26.15
CA VAL A 226 -0.58 -19.28 27.37
C VAL A 226 0.68 -18.99 28.19
N PRO A 227 1.01 -17.72 28.47
CA PRO A 227 2.17 -17.42 29.29
C PRO A 227 1.88 -17.80 30.75
N PRO A 228 2.93 -18.04 31.57
CA PRO A 228 2.77 -18.23 33.00
C PRO A 228 1.99 -17.08 33.67
N PRO A 229 1.28 -17.33 34.77
CA PRO A 229 0.62 -16.27 35.54
C PRO A 229 1.60 -15.13 35.87
N GLY A 230 1.18 -13.89 35.64
CA GLY A 230 1.99 -12.69 35.87
C GLY A 230 2.95 -12.31 34.75
N VAL A 231 3.06 -13.11 33.68
CA VAL A 231 3.88 -12.78 32.50
C VAL A 231 3.00 -12.21 31.39
N ALA A 232 3.35 -11.03 30.89
CA ALA A 232 2.66 -10.42 29.76
C ALA A 232 2.81 -11.29 28.51
N ARG A 233 1.71 -11.50 27.76
CA ARG A 233 1.78 -12.16 26.45
C ARG A 233 2.66 -11.33 25.51
N PRO A 234 3.65 -11.94 24.83
CA PRO A 234 4.34 -11.31 23.73
C PRO A 234 3.34 -10.78 22.70
N HIS A 235 3.65 -9.62 22.12
CA HIS A 235 2.83 -9.03 21.05
C HIS A 235 3.66 -8.96 19.77
N ALA A 236 3.99 -10.13 19.21
CA ALA A 236 4.91 -10.25 18.09
C ALA A 236 4.44 -9.46 16.86
N ALA A 237 3.13 -9.45 16.57
CA ALA A 237 2.56 -8.61 15.50
C ALA A 237 2.84 -7.11 15.73
N ARG A 238 2.71 -6.59 16.95
CA ARG A 238 3.01 -5.18 17.29
C ARG A 238 4.50 -4.88 17.12
N GLN A 239 5.36 -5.80 17.58
CA GLN A 239 6.81 -5.67 17.41
C GLN A 239 7.21 -5.67 15.92
N SER A 240 6.66 -6.58 15.11
CA SER A 240 6.91 -6.66 13.68
C SER A 240 6.41 -5.40 12.93
N ALA A 241 5.21 -4.90 13.28
CA ALA A 241 4.68 -3.66 12.73
C ALA A 241 5.61 -2.47 13.03
N LYS A 242 6.09 -2.37 14.28
CA LYS A 242 7.01 -1.30 14.71
C LYS A 242 8.38 -1.40 14.03
N GLN A 243 8.94 -2.59 13.92
CA GLN A 243 10.20 -2.81 13.19
C GLN A 243 10.08 -2.41 11.71
N THR A 244 8.95 -2.75 11.08
CA THR A 244 8.66 -2.33 9.71
C THR A 244 8.57 -0.82 9.62
N TYR A 245 7.79 -0.18 10.49
CA TYR A 245 7.66 1.28 10.55
C TYR A 245 9.03 1.98 10.70
N ASP A 246 9.87 1.51 11.63
CA ASP A 246 11.20 2.09 11.88
C ASP A 246 12.15 1.92 10.69
N ARG A 247 12.09 0.76 10.02
CA ARG A 247 12.87 0.50 8.81
C ARG A 247 12.42 1.37 7.64
N LEU A 248 11.11 1.50 7.43
CA LEU A 248 10.54 2.38 6.39
C LEU A 248 10.94 3.84 6.61
N LEU A 249 10.88 4.30 7.85
CA LEU A 249 11.28 5.66 8.22
C LEU A 249 12.78 5.92 8.01
N SER A 250 13.64 5.01 8.49
CA SER A 250 15.10 5.17 8.42
C SER A 250 15.69 4.91 7.03
N SER A 251 14.97 4.23 6.15
CA SER A 251 15.45 3.82 4.82
C SER A 251 14.65 4.42 3.66
N ALA A 252 13.88 5.49 3.89
CA ALA A 252 12.95 6.05 2.91
C ALA A 252 13.61 6.39 1.55
N GLU A 253 14.78 7.05 1.55
CA GLU A 253 15.55 7.35 0.33
C GLU A 253 15.93 6.07 -0.42
N LYS A 254 16.56 5.12 0.30
CA LYS A 254 17.01 3.85 -0.28
C LYS A 254 15.85 3.06 -0.88
N LEU A 255 14.72 2.99 -0.18
CA LEU A 255 13.52 2.28 -0.64
C LEU A 255 12.93 2.93 -1.89
N TYR A 256 12.93 4.27 -1.96
CA TYR A 256 12.51 4.98 -3.17
C TYR A 256 13.42 4.68 -4.35
N GLN A 257 14.74 4.74 -4.16
CA GLN A 257 15.73 4.41 -5.18
C GLN A 257 15.59 2.97 -5.67
N GLN A 258 15.33 2.02 -4.76
CA GLN A 258 15.06 0.63 -5.11
C GLN A 258 13.82 0.48 -5.98
N ASN A 259 12.72 1.19 -5.69
CA ASN A 259 11.54 1.19 -6.56
C ASN A 259 11.87 1.76 -7.95
N ALA A 260 12.59 2.88 -8.02
CA ALA A 260 12.95 3.51 -9.30
C ALA A 260 13.87 2.59 -10.14
N THR A 261 14.82 1.92 -9.51
CA THR A 261 15.69 0.91 -10.16
C THR A 261 14.89 -0.28 -10.63
N TYR A 262 14.02 -0.85 -9.78
CA TYR A 262 13.17 -1.99 -10.13
C TYR A 262 12.35 -1.73 -11.40
N TYR A 263 11.68 -0.58 -11.50
CA TYR A 263 10.89 -0.27 -12.69
C TYR A 263 11.75 0.11 -13.91
N ARG A 264 12.98 0.61 -13.71
CA ARG A 264 13.93 0.82 -14.80
C ARG A 264 14.42 -0.51 -15.38
N GLU A 265 14.72 -1.48 -14.51
CA GLU A 265 15.08 -2.85 -14.88
C GLU A 265 13.90 -3.54 -15.58
N LEU A 266 12.67 -3.42 -15.07
CA LEU A 266 11.48 -3.91 -15.76
C LEU A 266 11.41 -3.40 -17.21
N GLN A 267 11.75 -2.13 -17.47
CA GLN A 267 11.75 -1.61 -18.84
C GLN A 267 12.95 -2.09 -19.67
N GLY A 268 14.12 -2.24 -19.07
CA GLY A 268 15.38 -2.59 -19.75
C GLY A 268 15.59 -4.08 -19.99
N GLU A 269 15.01 -4.94 -19.16
CA GLU A 269 15.17 -6.40 -19.20
C GLU A 269 14.02 -7.12 -19.92
N THR A 270 12.98 -6.39 -20.30
CA THR A 270 11.83 -6.93 -21.04
C THR A 270 11.68 -6.27 -22.40
N VAL A 271 10.86 -6.86 -23.27
CA VAL A 271 10.59 -6.33 -24.61
C VAL A 271 10.17 -4.85 -24.53
N SER A 272 10.77 -4.05 -25.39
CA SER A 272 10.38 -2.66 -25.66
C SER A 272 9.85 -2.54 -27.09
N VAL A 273 9.01 -1.55 -27.33
CA VAL A 273 8.35 -1.33 -28.62
C VAL A 273 8.60 0.10 -29.06
N GLU A 274 9.15 0.24 -30.27
CA GLU A 274 9.39 1.52 -30.92
C GLU A 274 8.64 1.56 -32.26
N THR A 275 7.70 2.49 -32.36
CA THR A 275 6.91 2.76 -33.56
C THR A 275 6.82 4.28 -33.78
N PRO A 276 6.39 4.75 -34.97
CA PRO A 276 6.13 6.17 -35.19
C PRO A 276 5.00 6.78 -34.34
N ASP A 277 4.16 5.98 -33.65
CA ASP A 277 3.16 6.48 -32.71
C ASP A 277 3.65 6.38 -31.26
N ASP A 278 4.20 7.47 -30.73
CA ASP A 278 4.67 7.56 -29.34
C ASP A 278 3.61 7.24 -28.30
N ARG A 279 2.32 7.41 -28.63
CA ARG A 279 1.24 7.04 -27.70
C ARG A 279 1.16 5.53 -27.55
N PHE A 280 1.37 4.78 -28.62
CA PHE A 280 1.41 3.32 -28.58
C PHE A 280 2.62 2.82 -27.79
N ASN A 281 3.81 3.37 -28.07
CA ASN A 281 5.05 3.01 -27.36
C ASN A 281 4.89 3.25 -25.84
N ARG A 282 4.35 4.42 -25.46
CA ARG A 282 4.09 4.76 -24.05
C ARG A 282 2.99 3.89 -23.43
N ALA A 283 1.91 3.60 -24.15
CA ALA A 283 0.84 2.73 -23.66
C ALA A 283 1.35 1.31 -23.39
N TYR A 284 2.20 0.78 -24.27
CA TYR A 284 2.83 -0.53 -24.09
C TYR A 284 3.72 -0.56 -22.83
N ALA A 285 4.57 0.46 -22.65
CA ALA A 285 5.45 0.55 -21.49
C ALA A 285 4.67 0.64 -20.16
N TRP A 286 3.57 1.40 -20.14
CA TRP A 286 2.66 1.48 -18.99
C TRP A 286 1.83 0.20 -18.78
N ALA A 287 1.50 -0.53 -19.84
CA ALA A 287 0.82 -1.81 -19.72
C ALA A 287 1.69 -2.82 -18.95
N LYS A 288 3.01 -2.89 -19.21
CA LYS A 288 3.94 -3.71 -18.43
C LYS A 288 3.92 -3.34 -16.94
N VAL A 289 3.95 -2.05 -16.62
CA VAL A 289 3.83 -1.56 -15.23
C VAL A 289 2.50 -1.98 -14.60
N GLY A 290 1.41 -1.92 -15.35
CA GLY A 290 0.09 -2.35 -14.88
C GLY A 290 0.03 -3.86 -14.56
N LEU A 291 0.64 -4.69 -15.41
CA LEU A 291 0.73 -6.14 -15.20
C LEU A 291 1.61 -6.47 -13.99
N ASP A 292 2.76 -5.80 -13.85
CA ASP A 292 3.66 -5.93 -12.70
C ASP A 292 2.97 -5.58 -11.37
N LYS A 293 2.25 -4.46 -11.33
CA LYS A 293 1.44 -4.06 -10.15
C LYS A 293 0.34 -5.06 -9.80
N GLY A 294 -0.02 -5.96 -10.71
CA GLY A 294 -0.97 -7.04 -10.46
C GLY A 294 -0.44 -8.11 -9.48
N PHE A 295 0.87 -8.18 -9.24
CA PHE A 295 1.45 -9.11 -8.27
C PHE A 295 1.25 -8.64 -6.83
N ALA A 296 0.65 -9.50 -6.00
CA ALA A 296 0.56 -9.30 -4.56
C ALA A 296 1.13 -10.49 -3.80
N THR A 297 1.83 -10.18 -2.71
CA THR A 297 2.44 -11.11 -1.77
C THR A 297 1.67 -11.09 -0.47
N ASN A 298 0.97 -12.19 -0.22
CA ASN A 298 0.30 -12.46 1.03
C ASN A 298 1.24 -13.26 1.96
N PRO A 299 1.38 -12.88 3.24
CA PRO A 299 2.32 -13.56 4.16
C PRO A 299 1.98 -15.03 4.44
N THR A 300 0.74 -15.47 4.18
CA THR A 300 0.29 -16.86 4.40
C THR A 300 0.03 -17.62 3.10
N LEU A 301 -0.38 -16.92 2.03
CA LEU A 301 -0.72 -17.55 0.75
C LEU A 301 0.46 -17.57 -0.24
N GLY A 302 1.39 -16.62 -0.16
CA GLY A 302 2.49 -16.45 -1.12
C GLY A 302 2.22 -15.32 -2.12
N THR A 303 2.99 -15.29 -3.21
CA THR A 303 2.90 -14.27 -4.26
C THR A 303 2.09 -14.78 -5.45
N GLY A 304 1.09 -14.03 -5.88
CA GLY A 304 0.25 -14.37 -7.01
C GLY A 304 -0.34 -13.13 -7.69
N LEU A 305 -1.04 -13.33 -8.81
CA LEU A 305 -1.65 -12.25 -9.58
C LEU A 305 -3.09 -11.98 -9.13
N LEU A 306 -3.40 -10.69 -9.01
CA LEU A 306 -4.74 -10.20 -8.76
C LEU A 306 -5.44 -9.82 -10.08
N ALA A 307 -6.77 -9.77 -10.07
CA ALA A 307 -7.53 -9.29 -11.23
C ALA A 307 -7.56 -7.75 -11.35
N GLY A 308 -7.31 -7.03 -10.26
CA GLY A 308 -7.13 -5.58 -10.27
C GLY A 308 -7.64 -4.87 -9.03
N PHE A 309 -7.16 -3.65 -8.80
CA PHE A 309 -7.51 -2.83 -7.64
C PHE A 309 -8.65 -1.86 -7.92
N ARG A 310 -9.46 -1.62 -6.88
CA ARG A 310 -10.33 -0.45 -6.75
C ARG A 310 -10.53 -0.17 -5.25
N THR A 311 -11.04 1.00 -4.87
CA THR A 311 -11.47 1.24 -3.49
C THR A 311 -12.50 0.21 -3.02
N SER A 312 -12.47 -0.20 -1.76
CA SER A 312 -13.36 -1.23 -1.23
C SER A 312 -14.81 -0.76 -1.03
N GLY A 313 -15.04 0.55 -1.02
CA GLY A 313 -16.36 1.14 -0.80
C GLY A 313 -16.92 0.67 0.54
N ASN A 314 -18.18 0.23 0.56
CA ASN A 314 -18.83 -0.29 1.76
C ASN A 314 -18.50 -1.77 2.05
N SER A 315 -17.57 -2.37 1.30
CA SER A 315 -17.11 -3.75 1.49
C SER A 315 -15.66 -3.80 1.96
N GLU A 316 -15.20 -4.98 2.35
CA GLU A 316 -13.79 -5.29 2.62
C GLU A 316 -13.08 -5.90 1.39
N ARG A 317 -13.61 -5.63 0.19
CA ARG A 317 -13.07 -6.13 -1.07
C ARG A 317 -12.67 -4.95 -1.97
N PRO A 318 -11.37 -4.62 -2.08
CA PRO A 318 -10.93 -3.52 -2.91
C PRO A 318 -10.93 -3.88 -4.40
N GLY A 319 -12.09 -3.72 -5.03
CA GLY A 319 -12.30 -4.13 -6.42
C GLY A 319 -12.22 -5.65 -6.58
N PHE A 320 -11.34 -6.13 -7.45
CA PHE A 320 -11.11 -7.55 -7.69
C PHE A 320 -9.72 -7.98 -7.21
N ALA A 321 -9.24 -7.38 -6.12
CA ALA A 321 -7.93 -7.65 -5.51
C ALA A 321 -7.86 -8.98 -4.72
N TRP A 322 -8.42 -10.03 -5.28
CA TRP A 322 -8.18 -11.42 -4.92
C TRP A 322 -7.29 -12.07 -5.96
N PHE A 323 -6.77 -13.26 -5.66
CA PHE A 323 -6.06 -14.02 -6.69
C PHE A 323 -7.09 -14.70 -7.59
N PHE A 324 -6.95 -14.52 -8.90
CA PHE A 324 -7.91 -15.03 -9.89
C PHE A 324 -7.24 -15.96 -10.87
N GLY A 325 -7.68 -17.23 -10.93
CA GLY A 325 -7.05 -18.24 -11.78
C GLY A 325 -7.05 -17.86 -13.25
N ARG A 326 -8.22 -17.52 -13.82
CA ARG A 326 -8.32 -17.13 -15.23
C ARG A 326 -7.50 -15.86 -15.51
N ASP A 327 -7.71 -14.81 -14.73
CA ASP A 327 -7.13 -13.50 -14.96
C ASP A 327 -5.60 -13.53 -14.82
N ALA A 328 -5.09 -14.30 -13.84
CA ALA A 328 -3.67 -14.59 -13.69
C ALA A 328 -3.09 -15.28 -14.92
N LEU A 329 -3.82 -16.22 -15.52
CA LEU A 329 -3.34 -16.98 -16.68
C LEU A 329 -3.36 -16.17 -17.98
N TRP A 330 -4.38 -15.33 -18.21
CA TRP A 330 -4.34 -14.37 -19.34
C TRP A 330 -3.21 -13.36 -19.18
N THR A 331 -3.01 -12.88 -17.95
CA THR A 331 -1.87 -12.03 -17.63
C THR A 331 -0.56 -12.76 -17.89
N ALA A 332 -0.43 -14.02 -17.48
CA ALA A 332 0.78 -14.81 -17.65
C ALA A 332 1.18 -15.03 -19.13
N LEU A 333 0.23 -15.14 -20.06
CA LEU A 333 0.51 -15.13 -21.50
C LEU A 333 1.13 -13.79 -21.93
N ALA A 334 0.61 -12.67 -21.41
CA ALA A 334 1.20 -11.36 -21.67
C ALA A 334 2.62 -11.26 -21.08
N LEU A 335 2.83 -11.70 -19.83
CA LEU A 335 4.16 -11.77 -19.19
C LEU A 335 5.17 -12.54 -20.04
N THR A 336 4.78 -13.74 -20.52
CA THR A 336 5.60 -14.56 -21.42
C THR A 336 5.92 -13.82 -22.71
N SER A 337 4.93 -13.14 -23.32
CA SER A 337 5.09 -12.44 -24.60
C SER A 337 6.12 -11.30 -24.57
N TYR A 338 6.34 -10.68 -23.40
CA TYR A 338 7.34 -9.61 -23.25
C TYR A 338 8.61 -10.05 -22.51
N GLY A 339 8.75 -11.34 -22.21
CA GLY A 339 9.96 -11.93 -21.62
C GLY A 339 10.02 -11.94 -20.10
N ASP A 340 8.95 -11.61 -19.38
CA ASP A 340 8.88 -11.76 -17.93
C ASP A 340 8.50 -13.20 -17.53
N PHE A 341 9.45 -14.09 -17.78
CA PHE A 341 9.35 -15.51 -17.46
C PHE A 341 9.26 -15.77 -15.95
N THR A 342 9.93 -14.94 -15.14
CA THR A 342 9.86 -15.03 -13.67
C THR A 342 8.45 -14.74 -13.17
N GLY A 343 7.79 -13.71 -13.71
CA GLY A 343 6.40 -13.40 -13.42
C GLY A 343 5.45 -14.53 -13.84
N THR A 344 5.62 -15.08 -15.05
CA THR A 344 4.82 -16.23 -15.52
C THR A 344 4.96 -17.43 -14.58
N ARG A 345 6.20 -17.81 -14.23
CA ARG A 345 6.43 -18.93 -13.29
C ARG A 345 5.79 -18.68 -11.94
N THR A 346 5.92 -17.46 -11.41
CA THR A 346 5.28 -17.06 -10.14
C THR A 346 3.76 -17.27 -10.18
N ALA A 347 3.10 -16.85 -11.26
CA ALA A 347 1.65 -17.05 -11.44
C ALA A 347 1.26 -18.54 -11.49
N LEU A 348 2.01 -19.34 -12.25
CA LEU A 348 1.77 -20.78 -12.38
C LEU A 348 1.98 -21.52 -11.05
N ASP A 349 3.08 -21.25 -10.34
CA ASP A 349 3.39 -21.89 -9.06
C ASP A 349 2.37 -21.54 -7.97
N PHE A 350 1.89 -20.30 -7.95
CA PHE A 350 0.83 -19.90 -7.02
C PHE A 350 -0.44 -20.73 -7.25
N LEU A 351 -0.90 -20.87 -8.49
CA LEU A 351 -2.10 -21.65 -8.80
C LEU A 351 -1.90 -23.15 -8.54
N ARG A 352 -0.70 -23.68 -8.81
CA ARG A 352 -0.33 -25.07 -8.50
C ARG A 352 -0.50 -25.39 -7.01
N LYS A 353 -0.09 -24.46 -6.12
CA LYS A 353 -0.22 -24.63 -4.66
C LYS A 353 -1.66 -24.91 -4.21
N PHE A 354 -2.64 -24.35 -4.93
CA PHE A 354 -4.07 -24.46 -4.59
C PHE A 354 -4.85 -25.34 -5.57
N GLN A 355 -4.16 -26.10 -6.43
CA GLN A 355 -4.79 -27.06 -7.32
C GLN A 355 -5.51 -28.14 -6.52
N ARG A 356 -6.75 -28.45 -6.91
CA ARG A 356 -7.53 -29.52 -6.30
C ARG A 356 -6.98 -30.89 -6.68
N LYS A 357 -7.27 -31.92 -5.87
CA LYS A 357 -6.78 -33.29 -6.08
C LYS A 357 -7.14 -33.91 -7.45
N ASP A 358 -8.22 -33.46 -8.07
CA ASP A 358 -8.66 -33.91 -9.40
C ASP A 358 -8.08 -33.08 -10.56
N GLY A 359 -7.14 -32.18 -10.26
CA GLY A 359 -6.46 -31.34 -11.24
C GLY A 359 -7.12 -29.99 -11.49
N LYS A 360 -8.31 -29.71 -10.91
CA LYS A 360 -8.99 -28.43 -11.11
C LYS A 360 -8.18 -27.26 -10.54
N ILE A 361 -7.96 -26.24 -11.38
CA ILE A 361 -7.34 -24.97 -10.99
C ILE A 361 -8.42 -24.05 -10.40
N PRO A 362 -8.16 -23.39 -9.26
CA PRO A 362 -9.14 -22.53 -8.62
C PRO A 362 -9.47 -21.28 -9.44
N HIS A 363 -10.74 -20.86 -9.41
CA HIS A 363 -11.23 -19.65 -10.06
C HIS A 363 -10.89 -18.39 -9.26
N GLU A 364 -11.24 -18.35 -7.97
CA GLU A 364 -10.96 -17.23 -7.07
C GLU A 364 -10.35 -17.71 -5.74
N ILE A 365 -9.31 -17.03 -5.28
CA ILE A 365 -8.72 -17.24 -3.96
C ILE A 365 -8.71 -15.91 -3.21
N SER A 366 -9.55 -15.81 -2.19
CA SER A 366 -9.54 -14.65 -1.30
C SER A 366 -8.17 -14.47 -0.66
N GLN A 367 -7.76 -13.21 -0.48
CA GLN A 367 -6.58 -12.84 0.31
C GLN A 367 -6.65 -13.31 1.77
N SER A 368 -7.84 -13.68 2.26
CA SER A 368 -8.05 -14.24 3.59
C SER A 368 -8.22 -15.76 3.61
N ALA A 369 -7.97 -16.45 2.49
CA ALA A 369 -8.24 -17.89 2.34
C ALA A 369 -7.51 -18.79 3.35
N ALA A 370 -6.40 -18.34 3.94
CA ALA A 370 -5.68 -19.09 4.98
C ALA A 370 -6.34 -19.00 6.37
N LEU A 371 -7.28 -18.07 6.57
CA LEU A 371 -7.87 -17.74 7.87
C LEU A 371 -9.27 -18.34 8.06
N ILE A 372 -9.83 -18.93 7.00
CA ILE A 372 -11.20 -19.43 6.93
C ILE A 372 -11.23 -20.71 6.09
N PRO A 373 -12.29 -21.54 6.20
CA PRO A 373 -12.49 -22.73 5.36
C PRO A 373 -12.87 -22.37 3.90
N TRP A 374 -12.04 -21.57 3.22
CA TRP A 374 -12.32 -20.98 1.90
C TRP A 374 -12.66 -22.01 0.82
N PHE A 375 -11.92 -23.12 0.77
CA PHE A 375 -12.06 -24.12 -0.30
C PHE A 375 -13.18 -25.14 -0.09
N THR A 376 -13.83 -25.14 1.08
CA THR A 376 -14.93 -26.07 1.43
C THR A 376 -16.25 -25.36 1.62
N ASP A 377 -16.25 -24.17 2.23
CA ASP A 377 -17.48 -23.51 2.67
C ASP A 377 -17.97 -22.45 1.67
N TYR A 378 -17.14 -22.14 0.66
CA TYR A 378 -17.46 -21.15 -0.37
C TYR A 378 -17.37 -21.76 -1.78
N GLU A 379 -18.25 -21.31 -2.67
CA GLU A 379 -18.31 -21.79 -4.06
C GLU A 379 -17.32 -21.07 -5.00
N TYR A 380 -16.91 -19.86 -4.66
CA TYR A 380 -16.02 -19.01 -5.47
C TYR A 380 -14.73 -19.69 -5.97
N PRO A 381 -13.99 -20.49 -5.17
CA PRO A 381 -12.81 -21.17 -5.68
C PRO A 381 -13.09 -22.10 -6.86
N TRP A 382 -14.33 -22.57 -7.05
CA TRP A 382 -14.67 -23.56 -8.07
C TRP A 382 -15.78 -23.12 -9.02
N ALA A 383 -16.22 -21.85 -8.94
CA ALA A 383 -17.35 -21.30 -9.70
C ALA A 383 -17.14 -21.28 -11.22
N SER A 384 -15.90 -21.44 -11.70
CA SER A 384 -15.57 -21.60 -13.11
C SER A 384 -14.62 -22.78 -13.34
N ALA A 385 -14.55 -23.26 -14.59
CA ALA A 385 -13.64 -24.32 -15.02
C ALA A 385 -12.59 -23.85 -16.04
N ASP A 386 -12.74 -22.64 -16.60
CA ASP A 386 -11.91 -22.08 -17.67
C ASP A 386 -10.42 -21.96 -17.34
N ALA A 387 -10.06 -21.71 -16.08
CA ALA A 387 -8.68 -21.65 -15.64
C ALA A 387 -7.92 -22.99 -15.82
N THR A 388 -8.60 -24.13 -15.78
CA THR A 388 -7.94 -25.45 -15.85
C THR A 388 -7.33 -25.75 -17.23
N PRO A 389 -8.08 -25.70 -18.35
CA PRO A 389 -7.47 -25.86 -19.67
C PRO A 389 -6.50 -24.71 -19.98
N LEU A 390 -6.78 -23.49 -19.53
CA LEU A 390 -5.90 -22.35 -19.76
C LEU A 390 -4.54 -22.55 -19.04
N TYR A 391 -4.51 -23.14 -17.85
CA TYR A 391 -3.28 -23.44 -17.13
C TYR A 391 -2.33 -24.34 -17.94
N VAL A 392 -2.88 -25.35 -18.64
CA VAL A 392 -2.10 -26.22 -19.53
C VAL A 392 -1.57 -25.44 -20.74
N ILE A 393 -2.39 -24.55 -21.32
CA ILE A 393 -1.99 -23.69 -22.44
C ILE A 393 -0.84 -22.77 -22.03
N VAL A 394 -0.93 -22.11 -20.87
CA VAL A 394 0.11 -21.20 -20.37
C VAL A 394 1.40 -21.93 -20.04
N HIS A 395 1.33 -23.15 -19.47
CA HIS A 395 2.54 -23.98 -19.29
C HIS A 395 3.22 -24.29 -20.63
N ALA A 396 2.45 -24.63 -21.66
CA ALA A 396 3.00 -24.90 -23.00
C ALA A 396 3.56 -23.64 -23.65
N ASP A 397 2.92 -22.48 -23.46
CA ASP A 397 3.41 -21.17 -23.94
C ASP A 397 4.73 -20.80 -23.26
N TYR A 398 4.75 -20.86 -21.93
CA TYR A 398 5.94 -20.62 -21.09
C TYR A 398 7.10 -21.52 -21.50
N TRP A 399 6.87 -22.83 -21.62
CA TRP A 399 7.92 -23.79 -21.97
C TRP A 399 8.48 -23.52 -23.38
N ARG A 400 7.63 -23.23 -24.37
CA ARG A 400 8.07 -22.92 -25.73
C ARG A 400 8.87 -21.63 -25.82
N ALA A 401 8.49 -20.62 -25.04
CA ALA A 401 9.13 -19.31 -25.06
C ALA A 401 10.43 -19.26 -24.25
N SER A 402 10.49 -19.97 -23.11
CA SER A 402 11.63 -19.90 -22.17
C SER A 402 12.62 -21.06 -22.31
N GLY A 403 12.18 -22.24 -22.73
CA GLY A 403 13.00 -23.46 -22.73
C GLY A 403 13.32 -24.02 -21.33
N ASP A 404 12.63 -23.57 -20.29
CA ASP A 404 12.81 -24.03 -18.89
C ASP A 404 12.27 -25.47 -18.71
N THR A 405 13.16 -26.44 -18.42
CA THR A 405 12.88 -27.90 -18.40
C THR A 405 12.79 -28.51 -17.01
#